data_AF-A0A9D0P2R7-F1
#
_entry.id   AF-A0A9D0P2R7-F1
#
_cell.length_a   1.000
_cell.length_b   1.000
_cell.length_c   1.000
_cell.angle_alpha   90.00
_cell.angle_beta   90.00
_cell.angle_gamma   90.00
#
_symmetry.space_group_name_H-M   'P 1'
#
loop_
_entity.id
_entity.type
_entity.pdbx_description
1 polymer ?
#
loop_
_entity_poly.entity_id
_entity_poly.type
_entity_poly.pdbx_seq_one_letter_code
_entity_poly.pdbx_strand_id
1 'polypeptide(L)'
;MSAEDYDLLIPIEKTRARFRFNGPFLGQEVTWDAELLTLAAMNEQLGLAGKPVPEYSARSIDIGSEGPKGIELRVVLNVDEINETVIAKTMIMIRHYRFLSPGHHEFGRDDCK
;
A
#
# COMPACT_ATOMS: atom_id res chain seq x y z
N MET A 1 12.45 -11.25 -9.57
CA MET A 1 11.21 -10.46 -9.73
C MET A 1 11.49 -9.53 -10.89
N SER A 2 10.91 -9.84 -12.04
CA SER A 2 11.16 -9.12 -13.30
C SER A 2 10.22 -7.91 -13.37
N ALA A 3 10.58 -6.91 -14.16
CA ALA A 3 9.77 -5.71 -14.42
C ALA A 3 8.40 -5.98 -15.09
N GLU A 4 8.01 -7.24 -15.27
CA GLU A 4 6.75 -7.68 -15.91
C GLU A 4 5.61 -7.90 -14.90
N ASP A 5 5.88 -7.81 -13.59
CA ASP A 5 4.87 -8.03 -12.55
C ASP A 5 3.95 -6.81 -12.29
N TYR A 6 4.37 -5.61 -12.72
CA TYR A 6 3.65 -4.37 -12.47
C TYR A 6 3.95 -3.27 -13.49
N ASP A 7 2.97 -2.42 -13.76
CA ASP A 7 3.10 -1.21 -14.57
C ASP A 7 3.32 0.01 -13.66
N LEU A 8 4.46 0.68 -13.78
CA LEU A 8 4.66 1.98 -13.13
C LEU A 8 3.80 3.05 -13.82
N LEU A 9 2.95 3.72 -13.04
CA LEU A 9 2.12 4.83 -13.51
C LEU A 9 2.81 6.18 -13.36
N ILE A 10 3.69 6.29 -12.37
CA ILE A 10 4.59 7.45 -12.15
C ILE A 10 5.99 6.93 -11.83
N PRO A 11 7.05 7.72 -12.08
CA PRO A 11 8.40 7.41 -11.59
C PRO A 11 8.39 7.18 -10.08
N ILE A 12 9.20 6.23 -9.61
CA ILE A 12 9.33 5.95 -8.18
C ILE A 12 9.97 7.16 -7.50
N GLU A 13 9.25 7.78 -6.58
CA GLU A 13 9.77 8.85 -5.73
C GLU A 13 10.13 8.26 -4.36
N LYS A 14 10.98 8.96 -3.60
CA LYS A 14 11.38 8.53 -2.27
C LYS A 14 10.20 8.33 -1.32
N THR A 15 9.16 9.14 -1.46
CA THR A 15 8.05 9.18 -0.51
C THR A 15 6.77 8.57 -1.06
N ARG A 16 6.70 8.33 -2.37
CA ARG A 16 5.51 7.82 -3.07
C ARG A 16 5.86 6.96 -4.29
N ALA A 17 5.05 5.94 -4.54
CA ALA A 17 5.00 5.27 -5.84
C ALA A 17 3.55 5.00 -6.24
N ARG A 18 3.29 5.02 -7.55
CA ARG A 18 1.99 4.62 -8.12
C ARG A 18 2.21 3.58 -9.20
N PHE A 19 1.59 2.42 -9.05
CA PHE A 19 1.77 1.28 -9.94
C PHE A 19 0.50 0.44 -10.04
N ARG A 20 0.42 -0.37 -11.09
CA ARG A 20 -0.63 -1.39 -11.23
C ARG A 20 -0.05 -2.77 -11.27
N PHE A 21 -0.75 -3.73 -10.69
CA PHE A 21 -0.39 -5.13 -10.79
C PHE A 21 -1.65 -5.99 -10.68
N ASN A 22 -1.58 -7.21 -11.19
CA ASN A 22 -2.65 -8.18 -11.02
C ASN A 22 -2.44 -9.01 -9.75
N GLY A 23 -3.54 -9.38 -9.11
CA GLY A 23 -3.54 -10.33 -8.02
C GLY A 23 -4.93 -10.69 -7.54
N PRO A 24 -5.03 -11.69 -6.64
CA PRO A 24 -6.31 -12.18 -6.15
C PRO A 24 -6.95 -11.20 -5.16
N PHE A 25 -8.27 -11.03 -5.28
CA PHE A 25 -9.12 -10.32 -4.31
C PHE A 25 -10.50 -10.98 -4.26
N LEU A 26 -10.97 -11.34 -3.07
CA LEU A 26 -12.28 -11.98 -2.85
C LEU A 26 -12.56 -13.19 -3.78
N GLY A 27 -11.51 -13.96 -4.13
CA GLY A 27 -11.62 -15.13 -5.00
C GLY A 27 -11.62 -14.84 -6.50
N GLN A 28 -11.37 -13.59 -6.91
CA GLN A 28 -11.27 -13.16 -8.30
C GLN A 28 -9.88 -12.57 -8.59
N GLU A 29 -9.39 -12.74 -9.81
CA GLU A 29 -8.19 -12.03 -10.25
C GLU A 29 -8.59 -10.60 -10.64
N VAL A 30 -7.96 -9.61 -10.03
CA VAL A 30 -8.27 -8.18 -10.25
C VAL A 30 -6.99 -7.42 -10.61
N THR A 31 -7.17 -6.26 -11.24
CA THR A 31 -6.10 -5.27 -11.36
C THR A 31 -6.17 -4.32 -10.18
N TRP A 32 -5.06 -4.14 -9.48
CA TRP A 32 -4.90 -3.16 -8.42
C TRP A 32 -4.36 -1.85 -8.99
N ASP A 33 -5.01 -0.72 -8.72
CA ASP A 33 -4.45 0.63 -8.91
C ASP A 33 -3.85 1.09 -7.59
N ALA A 34 -2.56 0.78 -7.42
CA ALA A 34 -1.87 0.89 -6.14
C ALA A 34 -1.14 2.23 -5.99
N GLU A 35 -1.33 2.85 -4.83
CA GLU A 35 -0.57 3.97 -4.33
C GLU A 35 0.16 3.55 -3.06
N LEU A 36 1.48 3.62 -3.09
CA LEU A 36 2.34 3.36 -1.94
C LEU A 36 2.88 4.69 -1.42
N LEU A 37 2.74 4.92 -0.12
CA LEU A 37 3.17 6.13 0.57
C LEU A 37 4.03 5.77 1.79
N THR A 38 5.03 6.61 2.05
CA THR A 38 5.68 6.59 3.37
C THR A 38 4.75 7.20 4.41
N LEU A 39 4.87 6.77 5.66
CA LEU A 39 4.15 7.37 6.78
C LEU A 39 4.42 8.88 6.89
N ALA A 40 5.67 9.29 6.63
CA ALA A 40 6.05 10.71 6.60
C ALA A 40 5.24 11.51 5.55
N ALA A 41 5.09 10.98 4.34
CA ALA A 41 4.29 11.60 3.28
C ALA A 41 2.81 11.69 3.64
N MET A 42 2.24 10.62 4.22
CA MET A 42 0.85 10.60 4.66
C MET A 42 0.61 11.66 5.76
N ASN A 43 1.54 11.77 6.71
CA ASN A 43 1.43 12.76 7.78
C ASN A 43 1.52 14.19 7.26
N GLU A 44 2.39 14.45 6.28
CA GLU A 44 2.46 15.73 5.61
C GLU A 44 1.14 16.08 4.92
N GLN A 45 0.55 15.13 4.18
CA GLN A 45 -0.76 15.30 3.51
C GLN A 45 -1.89 15.60 4.51
N LEU A 46 -1.85 15.00 5.70
CA LEU A 46 -2.85 15.22 6.75
C LEU A 46 -2.58 16.48 7.61
N GLY A 47 -1.51 17.23 7.37
CA GLY A 47 -1.12 18.36 8.23
C GLY A 47 -0.69 17.93 9.64
N LEU A 48 -0.20 16.69 9.75
CA LEU A 48 0.33 16.08 10.97
C LEU A 48 1.86 16.04 10.99
N ALA A 49 2.53 16.72 10.06
CA ALA A 49 3.98 16.83 10.03
C ALA A 49 4.53 17.28 11.40
N GLY A 50 5.45 16.48 11.97
CA GLY A 50 6.04 16.73 13.29
C GLY A 50 5.15 16.38 14.50
N LYS A 51 3.96 15.80 14.28
CA LYS A 51 3.12 15.27 15.37
C LYS A 51 3.42 13.79 15.60
N PRO A 52 3.40 13.32 16.86
CA PRO A 52 3.51 11.90 17.15
C PRO A 52 2.29 11.18 16.57
N VAL A 53 2.54 10.32 15.58
CA VAL A 53 1.52 9.39 15.08
C VAL A 53 1.53 8.18 15.99
N PRO A 54 0.36 7.69 16.42
CA PRO A 54 0.31 6.47 17.20
C PRO A 54 0.94 5.32 16.41
N GLU A 55 1.77 4.51 17.09
CA GLU A 55 2.53 3.41 16.48
C GLU A 55 1.63 2.38 15.75
N TYR A 56 0.37 2.25 16.18
CA TYR A 56 -0.63 1.38 15.56
C TYR A 56 -1.10 1.85 14.17
N SER A 57 -1.00 3.15 13.87
CA SER A 57 -1.36 3.72 12.55
C SER A 57 -0.15 3.86 11.63
N ALA A 58 1.00 3.28 12.01
CA ALA A 58 2.24 3.43 11.27
C ALA A 58 2.26 2.67 9.93
N ARG A 59 1.39 1.66 9.78
CA ARG A 59 1.20 0.91 8.54
C ARG A 59 -0.27 0.67 8.30
N SER A 60 -0.75 1.02 7.11
CA SER A 60 -2.14 0.80 6.75
C SER A 60 -2.30 0.32 5.31
N ILE A 61 -3.39 -0.38 5.05
CA ILE A 61 -3.89 -0.72 3.72
C ILE A 61 -5.33 -0.24 3.65
N ASP A 62 -5.60 0.62 2.68
CA ASP A 62 -6.92 1.09 2.32
C ASP A 62 -7.32 0.45 0.99
N ILE A 63 -8.41 -0.30 0.99
CA ILE A 63 -9.01 -0.83 -0.23
C ILE A 63 -10.25 0.01 -0.54
N GLY A 64 -10.15 0.80 -1.60
CA GLY A 64 -11.22 1.62 -2.12
C GLY A 64 -12.17 0.84 -3.04
N SER A 65 -12.99 1.58 -3.77
CA SER A 65 -13.93 1.01 -4.75
C SER A 65 -13.22 0.55 -6.03
N GLU A 66 -13.85 -0.37 -6.74
CA GLU A 66 -13.48 -0.68 -8.12
C GLU A 66 -13.72 0.54 -9.02
N GLY A 67 -12.68 0.96 -9.73
CA GLY A 67 -12.72 2.05 -10.70
C GLY A 67 -12.42 1.57 -12.12
N PRO A 68 -12.42 2.47 -13.11
CA PRO A 68 -12.18 2.14 -14.52
C PRO A 68 -10.75 1.59 -14.80
N LYS A 69 -9.88 1.60 -13.80
CA LYS A 69 -8.46 1.26 -13.86
C LYS A 69 -8.09 0.07 -12.97
N GLY A 70 -9.08 -0.53 -12.30
CA GLY A 70 -8.88 -1.54 -11.28
C GLY A 70 -9.39 -1.10 -9.90
N ILE A 71 -9.13 -1.93 -8.90
CA ILE A 71 -9.48 -1.67 -7.50
C ILE A 71 -8.46 -0.70 -6.89
N GLU A 72 -8.95 0.39 -6.31
CA GLU A 72 -8.09 1.35 -5.61
C GLU A 72 -7.46 0.70 -4.38
N LEU A 73 -6.13 0.79 -4.30
CA LEU A 73 -5.36 0.29 -3.19
C LEU A 73 -4.40 1.38 -2.73
N ARG A 74 -4.51 1.82 -1.48
CA ARG A 74 -3.51 2.68 -0.86
C ARG A 74 -2.81 1.91 0.24
N VAL A 75 -1.48 1.93 0.24
CA VAL A 75 -0.65 1.30 1.26
C VAL A 75 0.25 2.37 1.86
N VAL A 76 0.20 2.51 3.18
CA VAL A 76 1.10 3.38 3.93
C VAL A 76 2.06 2.50 4.71
N LEU A 77 3.36 2.75 4.58
CA LEU A 77 4.41 2.04 5.30
C LEU A 77 5.29 2.99 6.09
N ASN A 78 5.68 2.58 7.29
CA ASN A 78 6.72 3.25 8.07
C ASN A 78 8.12 2.85 7.56
N VAL A 79 8.51 3.43 6.43
CA VAL A 79 9.84 3.31 5.82
C VAL A 79 10.36 4.68 5.44
N ASP A 80 11.68 4.85 5.43
CA ASP A 80 12.31 6.13 5.09
C ASP A 80 12.15 6.47 3.60
N GLU A 81 12.32 5.47 2.73
CA GLU A 81 12.26 5.64 1.28
C GLU A 81 11.57 4.45 0.59
N ILE A 82 10.79 4.75 -0.44
CA ILE A 82 10.19 3.78 -1.35
C ILE A 82 11.18 3.49 -2.48
N ASN A 83 11.32 2.20 -2.77
CA ASN A 83 12.10 1.67 -3.89
C ASN A 83 11.42 0.41 -4.43
N GLU A 84 11.99 -0.17 -5.48
CA GLU A 84 11.48 -1.39 -6.11
C GLU A 84 11.35 -2.57 -5.14
N THR A 85 12.25 -2.69 -4.16
CA THR A 85 12.19 -3.75 -3.15
C THR A 85 10.98 -3.58 -2.23
N VAL A 86 10.63 -2.34 -1.87
CA VAL A 86 9.44 -2.05 -1.07
C VAL A 86 8.17 -2.37 -1.88
N ILE A 87 8.12 -1.94 -3.15
CA ILE A 87 7.00 -2.24 -4.07
C ILE A 87 6.80 -3.76 -4.21
N ALA A 88 7.89 -4.49 -4.46
CA ALA A 88 7.89 -5.95 -4.56
C ALA A 88 7.32 -6.62 -3.31
N LYS A 89 7.78 -6.21 -2.11
CA LYS A 89 7.26 -6.74 -0.85
C LYS A 89 5.79 -6.40 -0.65
N THR A 90 5.36 -5.20 -1.00
CA THR A 90 3.94 -4.81 -0.94
C THR A 90 3.08 -5.68 -1.84
N MET A 91 3.48 -5.93 -3.09
CA MET A 91 2.72 -6.82 -3.99
C MET A 91 2.61 -8.23 -3.42
N ILE A 92 3.71 -8.79 -2.90
CA ILE A 92 3.70 -10.12 -2.26
C ILE A 92 2.75 -10.15 -1.07
N MET A 93 2.79 -9.10 -0.23
CA MET A 93 1.90 -8.97 0.92
C MET A 93 0.44 -8.97 0.48
N ILE A 94 0.07 -8.14 -0.50
CA ILE A 94 -1.31 -8.02 -1.00
C ILE A 94 -1.78 -9.34 -1.63
N ARG A 95 -0.96 -9.97 -2.47
CA ARG A 95 -1.29 -11.26 -3.12
C ARG A 95 -1.52 -12.40 -2.13
N HIS A 96 -0.85 -12.39 -0.98
CA HIS A 96 -0.99 -13.44 0.04
C HIS A 96 -1.97 -13.09 1.16
N TYR A 97 -2.54 -11.89 1.15
CA TYR A 97 -3.38 -11.45 2.25
C TYR A 97 -4.77 -12.11 2.17
N ARG A 98 -5.00 -13.07 3.06
CA ARG A 98 -6.14 -14.01 2.97
C ARG A 98 -7.50 -13.42 3.34
N PHE A 99 -7.52 -12.26 4.01
CA PHE A 99 -8.72 -11.60 4.54
C PHE A 99 -8.82 -10.12 4.17
N LEU A 100 -8.24 -9.71 3.03
CA LEU A 100 -8.46 -8.35 2.54
C LEU A 100 -9.95 -8.18 2.22
N SER A 101 -10.57 -7.23 2.89
CA SER A 101 -11.92 -6.75 2.59
C SER A 101 -11.84 -5.29 2.17
N PRO A 102 -12.86 -4.75 1.48
CA PRO A 102 -12.98 -3.31 1.30
C PRO A 102 -12.90 -2.57 2.64
N GLY A 103 -12.28 -1.38 2.65
CA GLY A 103 -12.10 -0.56 3.85
C GLY A 103 -10.64 -0.42 4.31
N HIS A 104 -10.48 0.14 5.52
CA HIS A 104 -9.18 0.46 6.13
C HIS A 104 -8.69 -0.67 7.04
N HIS A 105 -7.43 -1.07 6.87
CA HIS A 105 -6.75 -2.10 7.65
C HIS A 105 -5.45 -1.53 8.22
N GLU A 106 -5.29 -1.57 9.54
CA GLU A 106 -4.07 -1.15 10.23
C GLU A 106 -3.22 -2.35 10.66
N PHE A 107 -1.89 -2.23 10.55
CA PHE A 107 -0.93 -3.28 10.93
C PHE A 107 0.10 -2.76 11.91
N GLY A 108 0.24 -3.43 13.06
CA GLY A 108 1.22 -3.04 14.06
C GLY A 108 0.86 -3.31 15.50
N ARG A 109 -0.21 -4.07 15.77
CA ARG A 109 -0.29 -4.74 17.06
C ARG A 109 0.76 -5.85 17.03
N ASP A 110 1.78 -5.74 17.89
CA ASP A 110 2.33 -6.94 18.51
C ASP A 110 1.12 -7.80 18.90
N ASP A 111 1.12 -9.02 18.39
CA ASP A 111 0.21 -10.06 18.80
C ASP A 111 0.09 -9.97 20.34
N CYS A 112 -1.08 -9.55 20.84
CA CYS A 112 -1.33 -9.57 22.27
C CYS A 112 -1.02 -10.99 22.75
N LYS A 113 -0.01 -11.10 23.61
CA LYS A 113 0.13 -12.22 24.53
C LYS A 113 -1.19 -12.46 25.27
#